data_AF-A0A3L6JRF9-F1
#
_entry.id   AF-A0A3L6JRF9-F1
#
_cell.length_a   1.000
_cell.length_b   1.000
_cell.length_c   1.000
_cell.angle_alpha   90.00
_cell.angle_beta   90.00
_cell.angle_gamma   90.00
#
_symmetry.space_group_name_H-M   'P 1'
#
loop_
_entity.id
_entity.type
_entity.pdbx_description
1 polymer ?
#
loop_
_entity_poly.entity_id
_entity_poly.type
_entity_poly.pdbx_seq_one_letter_code
_entity_poly.pdbx_strand_id
1 'polypeptide(L)'
;MLICTTWLNRSSDVSSLGLQPRPILELLQAAVSEWAIFGIAVGAGLAVGLAGVGAALGMGTASAAALGAITEKPETFGKSILYVVFIEAVAIYGLVISFLLLGYIPQLM
;
A
#
# COMPACT_ATOMS: atom_id res chain seq x y z
N MET A 1 28.31 -36.68 -24.66
CA MET A 1 28.67 -35.38 -25.31
C MET A 1 27.69 -34.99 -26.43
N LEU A 2 27.27 -35.90 -27.33
CA LEU A 2 26.30 -35.58 -28.39
C LEU A 2 24.92 -35.11 -27.89
N ILE A 3 24.39 -35.65 -26.79
CA ILE A 3 23.06 -35.28 -26.26
C ILE A 3 23.03 -33.85 -25.70
N CYS A 4 24.16 -33.35 -25.19
CA CYS A 4 24.25 -32.01 -24.59
C CYS A 4 24.26 -30.91 -25.67
N THR A 5 24.92 -31.15 -26.81
CA THR A 5 24.97 -30.18 -27.91
C THR A 5 23.65 -30.09 -28.69
N THR A 6 22.85 -31.18 -28.78
CA THR A 6 21.53 -31.13 -29.45
C THR A 6 20.49 -30.33 -28.65
N TRP A 7 20.58 -30.34 -27.31
CA TRP A 7 19.71 -29.55 -26.44
C TRP A 7 20.05 -28.06 -26.46
N LEU A 8 21.34 -27.71 -26.48
CA LEU A 8 21.77 -26.30 -26.57
C LEU A 8 21.36 -25.64 -27.89
N ASN A 9 21.41 -26.39 -29.01
CA ASN A 9 21.03 -25.89 -30.33
C ASN A 9 19.53 -25.64 -30.47
N ARG A 10 18.69 -26.40 -29.75
CA ARG A 10 17.23 -26.24 -29.77
C ARG A 10 16.77 -24.99 -29.02
N SER A 11 17.44 -24.60 -27.94
CA SER A 11 17.07 -23.40 -27.16
C SER A 11 17.32 -22.09 -27.92
N SER A 12 18.38 -22.02 -28.73
CA SER A 12 18.70 -20.85 -29.55
C SER A 12 17.75 -20.66 -30.74
N ASP A 13 17.16 -21.74 -31.27
CA ASP A 13 16.15 -21.68 -32.34
C ASP A 13 14.80 -21.14 -31.83
N VAL A 14 14.48 -21.29 -30.53
CA VAL A 14 13.24 -20.72 -29.96
C VAL A 14 13.35 -19.21 -29.77
N SER A 15 14.56 -18.71 -29.50
CA SER A 15 14.83 -17.28 -29.33
C SER A 15 14.84 -16.51 -30.66
N SER A 16 15.10 -17.17 -31.79
CA SER A 16 15.13 -16.57 -33.14
C SER A 16 13.75 -16.49 -33.79
N LEU A 17 12.77 -17.27 -33.33
CA LEU A 17 11.38 -17.25 -33.78
C LEU A 17 10.54 -16.09 -33.19
N GLY A 18 11.13 -15.20 -32.36
CA GLY A 18 10.43 -14.07 -31.74
C GLY A 18 9.29 -14.44 -30.78
N LEU A 19 9.01 -15.73 -30.64
CA LEU A 19 8.03 -16.32 -29.73
C LEU A 19 8.68 -16.44 -28.35
N GLN A 20 8.75 -15.31 -27.65
CA GLN A 20 8.86 -15.35 -26.18
C GLN A 20 7.66 -16.17 -25.68
N PRO A 21 7.84 -17.34 -25.04
CA PRO A 21 6.75 -18.03 -24.41
C PRO A 21 6.39 -17.22 -23.16
N ARG A 22 5.61 -16.16 -23.35
CA ARG A 22 4.97 -15.46 -22.24
C ARG A 22 4.01 -16.48 -21.65
N PRO A 23 4.20 -16.90 -20.39
CA PRO A 23 3.29 -17.84 -19.77
C PRO A 23 1.89 -17.25 -19.88
N ILE A 24 0.88 -18.07 -20.16
CA ILE A 24 -0.55 -17.67 -20.26
C ILE A 24 -1.01 -16.80 -19.06
N LEU A 25 -0.29 -16.92 -17.94
CA LEU A 25 -0.41 -16.14 -16.72
C LEU A 25 -0.07 -14.65 -16.94
N GLU A 26 0.94 -14.29 -17.73
CA GLU A 26 1.31 -12.90 -18.04
C GLU A 26 0.31 -12.21 -18.97
N LEU A 27 -0.33 -12.95 -19.88
CA LEU A 27 -1.35 -12.40 -20.77
C LEU A 27 -2.68 -12.18 -20.01
N LEU A 28 -2.97 -13.04 -19.04
CA LEU A 28 -4.03 -12.83 -18.06
C LEU A 28 -3.70 -11.63 -17.16
N GLN A 29 -2.45 -11.53 -16.69
CA GLN A 29 -1.98 -10.44 -15.83
C GLN A 29 -2.00 -9.06 -16.53
N ALA A 30 -1.78 -9.03 -17.85
CA ALA A 30 -1.90 -7.83 -18.67
C ALA A 30 -3.37 -7.42 -18.93
N ALA A 31 -4.32 -8.36 -18.98
CA ALA A 31 -5.74 -8.05 -19.16
C ALA A 31 -6.45 -7.66 -17.85
N VAL A 32 -5.99 -8.17 -16.71
CA VAL A 32 -6.43 -7.71 -15.38
C VAL A 32 -5.77 -6.38 -14.97
N SER A 33 -4.74 -5.91 -15.69
CA SER A 33 -3.90 -4.77 -15.30
C SER A 33 -4.67 -3.44 -15.20
N GLU A 34 -5.58 -3.12 -16.11
CA GLU A 34 -6.34 -1.85 -16.06
C GLU A 34 -7.32 -1.82 -14.88
N TRP A 35 -8.05 -2.93 -14.66
CA TRP A 35 -8.95 -3.08 -13.52
C TRP A 35 -8.20 -3.16 -12.19
N ALA A 36 -6.99 -3.70 -12.19
CA ALA A 36 -6.13 -3.78 -11.01
C ALA A 36 -5.63 -2.40 -10.58
N ILE A 37 -5.20 -1.54 -11.51
CA ILE A 37 -4.77 -0.16 -11.19
C ILE A 37 -5.93 0.62 -10.59
N PHE A 38 -7.13 0.53 -11.17
CA PHE A 38 -8.32 1.15 -10.62
C PHE A 38 -8.64 0.63 -9.20
N GLY A 39 -8.60 -0.69 -9.00
CA GLY A 39 -8.84 -1.31 -7.70
C GLY A 39 -7.84 -0.87 -6.62
N ILE A 40 -6.55 -0.77 -6.96
CA ILE A 40 -5.50 -0.30 -6.05
C ILE A 40 -5.70 1.19 -5.74
N ALA A 41 -6.02 2.02 -6.73
CA ALA A 41 -6.25 3.45 -6.52
C ALA A 41 -7.46 3.73 -5.60
N VAL A 42 -8.56 3.01 -5.82
CA VAL A 42 -9.76 3.10 -4.95
C VAL A 42 -9.44 2.58 -3.55
N GLY A 43 -8.72 1.45 -3.44
CA GLY A 43 -8.29 0.89 -2.16
C GLY A 43 -7.38 1.83 -1.38
N ALA A 44 -6.42 2.49 -2.05
CA ALA A 44 -5.51 3.46 -1.45
C ALA A 44 -6.25 4.69 -0.93
N GLY A 45 -7.25 5.20 -1.66
CA GLY A 45 -8.10 6.31 -1.22
C GLY A 45 -8.99 5.94 -0.03
N LEU A 46 -9.62 4.76 -0.07
CA LEU A 46 -10.47 4.27 1.02
C LEU A 46 -9.69 4.00 2.30
N ALA A 47 -8.46 3.47 2.21
CA ALA A 47 -7.60 3.22 3.37
C ALA A 47 -7.31 4.50 4.15
N VAL A 48 -6.91 5.58 3.47
CA VAL A 48 -6.67 6.89 4.12
C VAL A 48 -7.98 7.54 4.56
N GLY A 49 -9.00 7.51 3.73
CA GLY A 49 -10.28 8.15 4.02
C GLY A 49 -10.95 7.59 5.27
N LEU A 50 -11.05 6.26 5.38
CA LEU A 50 -11.66 5.61 6.53
C LEU A 50 -10.81 5.73 7.80
N ALA A 51 -9.48 5.62 7.68
CA ALA A 51 -8.58 5.84 8.80
C ALA A 51 -8.67 7.29 9.33
N GLY A 52 -8.71 8.27 8.43
CA GLY A 52 -8.83 9.69 8.77
C GLY A 52 -10.16 10.03 9.45
N VAL A 53 -11.28 9.50 8.94
CA VAL A 53 -12.60 9.72 9.57
C VAL A 53 -12.64 9.10 10.97
N GLY A 54 -12.15 7.87 11.15
CA GLY A 54 -12.10 7.23 12.45
C GLY A 54 -11.22 7.98 13.45
N ALA A 55 -10.04 8.42 13.01
CA ALA A 55 -9.12 9.21 13.83
C ALA A 55 -9.72 10.57 14.22
N ALA A 56 -10.31 11.31 13.27
CA ALA A 56 -10.87 12.63 13.51
C ALA A 56 -12.03 12.62 14.53
N LEU A 57 -12.92 11.61 14.46
CA LEU A 57 -14.04 11.48 15.40
C LEU A 57 -13.57 11.22 16.84
N GLY A 58 -12.59 10.33 17.02
CA GLY A 58 -12.00 10.07 18.34
C GLY A 58 -11.19 11.25 18.84
N MET A 59 -10.39 11.87 17.97
CA MET A 59 -9.51 12.97 18.31
C MET A 59 -10.26 14.22 18.76
N GLY A 60 -11.34 14.60 18.07
CA GLY A 60 -12.08 15.82 18.42
C GLY A 60 -12.58 15.81 19.86
N THR A 61 -13.08 14.67 20.33
CA THR A 61 -13.57 14.51 21.70
C THR A 61 -12.43 14.40 22.72
N ALA A 62 -11.41 13.60 22.42
CA ALA A 62 -10.26 13.40 23.30
C ALA A 62 -9.45 14.69 23.49
N SER A 63 -9.21 15.45 22.43
CA SER A 63 -8.46 16.71 22.46
C SER A 63 -9.21 17.80 23.21
N ALA A 64 -10.54 17.87 23.08
CA ALA A 64 -11.36 18.81 23.85
C ALA A 64 -11.27 18.55 25.36
N ALA A 65 -11.38 17.28 25.77
CA ALA A 65 -11.23 16.89 27.18
C ALA A 65 -9.80 17.12 27.69
N ALA A 66 -8.79 16.80 26.87
CA ALA A 66 -7.39 17.01 27.18
C ALA A 66 -7.05 18.50 27.41
N LEU A 67 -7.51 19.38 26.53
CA LEU A 67 -7.33 20.83 26.69
C LEU A 67 -8.02 21.35 27.95
N GLY A 68 -9.25 20.90 28.23
CA GLY A 68 -9.95 21.22 29.47
C GLY A 68 -9.13 20.84 30.71
N ALA A 69 -8.61 19.61 30.76
CA ALA A 69 -7.79 19.14 31.86
C ALA A 69 -6.47 19.93 32.01
N ILE A 70 -5.84 20.33 30.90
CA ILE A 70 -4.61 21.13 30.90
C ILE A 70 -4.86 22.52 31.51
N THR A 71 -6.04 23.13 31.26
CA THR A 71 -6.36 24.46 31.81
C THR A 71 -6.49 24.45 33.34
N GLU A 72 -6.98 23.35 33.93
CA GLU A 72 -7.06 23.22 35.38
C GLU A 72 -5.76 22.75 36.03
N LYS A 73 -5.05 21.81 35.37
CA LYS A 73 -3.88 21.12 35.90
C LYS A 73 -2.79 21.04 34.84
N PRO A 74 -1.93 22.07 34.72
CA PRO A 74 -0.90 22.13 33.68
C PRO A 74 0.12 20.99 33.81
N GLU A 75 0.25 20.35 34.97
CA GLU A 75 1.13 19.19 35.17
C GLU A 75 0.67 17.97 34.35
N THR A 76 -0.58 17.94 33.88
CA THR A 76 -1.13 16.85 33.05
C THR A 76 -0.79 16.96 31.56
N PHE A 77 -0.18 18.07 31.12
CA PHE A 77 0.12 18.36 29.72
C PHE A 77 0.82 17.21 28.98
N GLY A 78 1.86 16.62 29.58
CA GLY A 78 2.62 15.55 28.93
C GLY A 78 1.78 14.29 28.68
N LYS A 79 0.89 13.92 29.62
CA LYS A 79 -0.01 12.76 29.47
C LYS A 79 -1.07 13.02 28.41
N SER A 80 -1.62 14.23 28.41
CA SER A 80 -2.63 14.68 27.44
C SER A 80 -2.11 14.65 26.01
N ILE A 81 -0.90 15.15 25.75
CA ILE A 81 -0.26 15.07 24.42
C ILE A 81 -0.04 13.62 23.97
N LEU A 82 0.37 12.74 24.89
CA LEU A 82 0.66 11.34 24.58
C LEU A 82 -0.59 10.62 24.03
N TYR A 83 -1.76 10.85 24.63
CA TYR A 83 -3.02 10.27 24.16
C TYR A 83 -3.43 10.78 22.78
N VAL A 84 -3.24 12.07 22.49
CA VAL A 84 -3.54 12.63 21.17
C VAL A 84 -2.66 11.99 20.09
N VAL A 85 -1.36 11.81 20.37
CA VAL A 85 -0.43 11.17 19.44
C VAL A 85 -0.77 9.70 19.18
N PHE A 86 -1.28 8.97 20.17
CA PHE A 86 -1.76 7.60 19.94
C PHE A 86 -2.93 7.53 18.96
N ILE A 87 -3.81 8.54 18.94
CA ILE A 87 -4.91 8.63 17.98
C ILE A 87 -4.37 8.98 16.59
N GLU A 88 -3.40 9.90 16.48
CA GLU A 88 -2.72 10.22 15.21
C GLU A 88 -2.04 9.00 14.58
N ALA A 89 -1.47 8.10 15.39
CA ALA A 89 -0.82 6.90 14.87
C ALA A 89 -1.77 6.05 14.00
N VAL A 90 -3.08 6.03 14.29
CA VAL A 90 -4.08 5.33 13.49
C VAL A 90 -4.22 5.95 12.10
N ALA A 91 -4.23 7.28 12.01
CA ALA A 91 -4.27 8.00 10.73
C ALA A 91 -2.98 7.76 9.92
N ILE A 92 -1.83 7.77 10.59
CA ILE A 92 -0.53 7.48 9.97
C ILE A 92 -0.49 6.05 9.44
N TYR A 93 -1.04 5.05 10.14
CA TYR A 93 -1.12 3.69 9.62
C TYR A 93 -1.95 3.61 8.33
N GLY A 94 -3.08 4.32 8.25
CA GLY A 94 -3.86 4.42 7.00
C GLY A 94 -3.07 5.07 5.86
N LEU A 95 -2.31 6.13 6.15
CA LEU A 95 -1.42 6.79 5.20
C LEU A 95 -0.31 5.86 4.71
N VAL A 96 0.34 5.12 5.61
CA VAL A 96 1.42 4.17 5.29
C VAL A 96 0.91 3.06 4.39
N ILE A 97 -0.27 2.50 4.67
CA ILE A 97 -0.89 1.47 3.83
C ILE A 97 -1.15 2.03 2.43
N SER A 98 -1.67 3.25 2.32
CA SER A 98 -1.90 3.91 1.03
C SER A 98 -0.60 4.10 0.24
N PHE A 99 0.45 4.62 0.87
CA PHE A 99 1.76 4.75 0.23
C PHE A 99 2.36 3.41 -0.18
N LEU A 100 2.16 2.36 0.61
CA LEU A 100 2.61 1.02 0.28
C LEU A 100 1.89 0.50 -0.97
N LEU A 101 0.57 0.68 -1.06
CA LEU A 101 -0.22 0.32 -2.24
C LEU A 101 0.24 1.08 -3.49
N LEU A 102 0.43 2.40 -3.38
CA LEU A 102 0.95 3.25 -4.45
C LEU A 102 2.37 2.85 -4.88
N GLY A 103 3.23 2.43 -3.94
CA GLY A 103 4.59 1.97 -4.19
C GLY A 103 4.68 0.66 -4.99
N TYR A 104 3.64 -0.17 -4.98
CA TYR A 104 3.57 -1.38 -5.81
C TYR A 104 3.12 -1.12 -7.25
N ILE A 105 2.37 -0.04 -7.51
CA ILE A 105 1.92 0.35 -8.86
C ILE A 105 3.08 0.53 -9.86
N PRO A 106 4.21 1.19 -9.55
CA PRO A 106 5.31 1.33 -10.51
C PRO A 106 6.01 0.01 -10.86
N GLN A 107 5.71 -1.11 -10.18
CA GLN A 107 6.21 -2.43 -10.57
C GLN A 107 5.30 -3.15 -11.57
N LEU A 108 4.11 -2.60 -11.84
CA LEU A 108 3.15 -3.09 -12.84
C LEU A 108 3.30 -2.43 -14.22
N MET A 109 4.14 -1.39 -14.35
CA MET A 109 4.43 -0.68 -15.60
C MET A 109 5.87 -0.94 -16.04
#